data_AF-A0A2M8NQ36-F1
#
_entry.id   AF-A0A2M8NQ36-F1
#
_cell.length_a   1.000
_cell.length_b   1.000
_cell.length_c   1.000
_cell.angle_alpha   90.00
_cell.angle_beta   90.00
_cell.angle_gamma   90.00
#
_symmetry.space_group_name_H-M   'P 1'
#
loop_
_entity.id
_entity.type
_entity.pdbx_description
1 polymer ?
#
loop_
_entity_poly.entity_id
_entity_poly.type
_entity_poly.pdbx_seq_one_letter_code
_entity_poly.pdbx_strand_id
1 'polypeptide(L)'
;MRWGCIGFPSNALAHGVTKKRLIDGVIVRQAVTHVDDRGSLTEIYNPAWGTVDFPLVYAYQTMIRPGKVKGWLEHRIQTDRLFLSMGAIMFVLYDNRPDSPTYQMINEVFMSEENRGLLIIPPRVIHGVQNKRADRHIQWERGAAICD
;
A
#
# COMPACT_ATOMS: atom_id res chain seq x y z
N MET A 1 35.85 15.17 -15.39
CA MET A 1 35.37 15.39 -14.02
C MET A 1 34.50 14.20 -13.63
N ARG A 2 34.93 13.42 -12.63
CA ARG A 2 34.33 12.14 -12.25
C ARG A 2 33.45 12.39 -11.02
N TRP A 3 32.14 12.45 -11.22
CA TRP A 3 31.21 12.46 -10.10
C TRP A 3 31.10 11.04 -9.55
N GLY A 4 31.45 10.88 -8.27
CA GLY A 4 31.41 9.60 -7.58
C GLY A 4 29.99 9.09 -7.44
N CYS A 5 29.77 7.85 -7.87
CA CYS A 5 28.57 7.09 -7.59
C CYS A 5 28.44 6.91 -6.07
N ILE A 6 27.59 7.71 -5.43
CA ILE A 6 27.04 7.38 -4.12
C ILE A 6 26.20 6.13 -4.37
N GLY A 7 26.66 4.99 -3.86
CA GLY A 7 25.97 3.72 -4.00
C GLY A 7 24.61 3.78 -3.32
N PHE A 8 23.54 3.87 -4.10
CA PHE A 8 22.23 3.44 -3.64
C PHE A 8 22.28 1.91 -3.49
N PRO A 9 21.99 1.33 -2.31
CA PRO A 9 21.91 -0.11 -2.19
C PRO A 9 20.77 -0.61 -3.07
N SER A 10 21.14 -1.26 -4.18
CA SER A 10 20.22 -1.85 -5.16
C SER A 10 19.55 -3.09 -4.56
N ASN A 11 18.51 -2.87 -3.76
CA ASN A 11 17.64 -3.90 -3.19
C ASN A 11 16.27 -3.94 -3.91
N ALA A 12 16.28 -3.69 -5.23
CA ALA A 12 15.10 -3.79 -6.07
C ALA A 12 14.96 -5.22 -6.60
N LEU A 13 13.98 -5.96 -6.09
CA LEU A 13 13.25 -6.90 -6.95
C LEU A 13 12.20 -6.08 -7.71
N ALA A 14 11.83 -6.53 -8.91
CA ALA A 14 10.96 -5.86 -9.87
C ALA A 14 10.09 -4.75 -9.25
N HIS A 15 10.58 -3.51 -9.41
CA HIS A 15 9.99 -2.23 -9.03
C HIS A 15 9.63 -2.05 -7.53
N GLY A 16 10.20 -1.01 -6.88
CA GLY A 16 9.57 -0.27 -5.77
C GLY A 16 9.43 -0.91 -4.37
N VAL A 17 9.56 -2.23 -4.20
CA VAL A 17 9.55 -2.85 -2.87
C VAL A 17 10.99 -3.10 -2.44
N THR A 18 11.48 -2.32 -1.47
CA THR A 18 12.75 -2.61 -0.81
C THR A 18 12.70 -4.04 -0.29
N LYS A 19 13.78 -4.82 -0.46
CA LYS A 19 14.00 -6.20 0.02
C LYS A 19 13.89 -6.40 1.55
N LYS A 20 13.03 -5.65 2.24
CA LYS A 20 12.68 -5.78 3.65
C LYS A 20 11.57 -6.83 3.75
N ARG A 21 11.71 -7.72 4.75
CA ARG A 21 10.66 -8.63 5.18
C ARG A 21 9.38 -7.82 5.45
N LEU A 22 8.27 -8.25 4.86
CA LEU A 22 6.97 -7.68 5.17
C LEU A 22 6.45 -8.25 6.50
N ILE A 23 5.64 -7.44 7.19
CA ILE A 23 4.81 -7.89 8.32
C ILE A 23 3.98 -9.09 7.86
N ASP A 24 3.86 -10.09 8.73
CA ASP A 24 3.14 -11.32 8.43
C ASP A 24 1.69 -11.05 8.00
N GLY A 25 1.33 -11.58 6.83
CA GLY A 25 0.03 -11.36 6.17
C GLY A 25 -0.11 -10.04 5.40
N VAL A 26 0.86 -9.12 5.47
CA VAL A 26 0.88 -7.93 4.60
C VAL A 26 1.34 -8.33 3.20
N ILE A 27 0.59 -7.90 2.18
CA ILE A 27 0.90 -8.18 0.78
C ILE A 27 1.00 -6.87 0.02
N VAL A 28 2.07 -6.67 -0.75
CA VAL A 28 2.17 -5.56 -1.71
C VAL A 28 2.14 -6.13 -3.11
N ARG A 29 1.02 -5.94 -3.81
CA ARG A 29 0.86 -6.35 -5.20
C ARG A 29 0.92 -5.14 -6.12
N GLN A 30 1.95 -5.05 -6.95
CA GLN A 30 2.00 -4.02 -7.98
C GLN A 30 0.99 -4.25 -9.09
N ALA A 31 0.46 -3.16 -9.61
CA ALA A 31 -0.49 -3.19 -10.71
C ALA A 31 0.20 -2.94 -12.04
N VAL A 32 -0.28 -3.65 -13.07
CA VAL A 32 0.15 -3.42 -14.45
C VAL A 32 -0.69 -2.27 -15.01
N THR A 33 -0.02 -1.26 -15.56
CA THR A 33 -0.66 -0.12 -16.21
C THR A 33 -0.37 -0.17 -17.70
N HIS A 34 -1.42 -0.33 -18.50
CA HIS A 34 -1.36 -0.28 -19.95
C HIS A 34 -1.60 1.15 -20.42
N VAL A 35 -0.68 1.72 -21.18
CA VAL A 35 -0.72 3.12 -21.64
C VAL A 35 -0.91 3.15 -23.16
N ASP A 36 -1.77 4.05 -23.64
CA ASP A 36 -1.97 4.36 -25.06
C ASP A 36 -2.17 5.87 -25.27
N ASP A 37 -2.51 6.28 -26.50
CA ASP A 37 -2.68 7.70 -26.88
C ASP A 37 -3.90 8.38 -26.21
N ARG A 38 -4.84 7.60 -25.66
CA ARG A 38 -6.04 8.10 -24.97
C ARG A 38 -5.82 8.25 -23.47
N GLY A 39 -4.83 7.54 -22.91
CA GLY A 39 -4.52 7.57 -21.47
C GLY A 39 -3.95 6.24 -20.97
N SER A 40 -4.51 5.72 -19.88
CA SER A 40 -4.03 4.46 -19.29
C SER A 40 -5.15 3.63 -18.67
N LEU A 41 -5.01 2.31 -18.73
CA LEU A 41 -5.84 1.34 -18.03
C LEU A 41 -5.00 0.58 -16.99
N THR A 42 -5.48 0.55 -15.76
CA THR A 42 -4.88 -0.22 -14.65
C THR A 42 -5.99 -0.97 -13.93
N GLU A 43 -5.87 -2.29 -13.78
CA GLU A 43 -6.78 -3.05 -12.91
C GLU A 43 -6.52 -2.68 -11.44
N ILE A 44 -7.57 -2.29 -10.72
CA ILE A 44 -7.52 -1.95 -9.29
C ILE A 44 -7.62 -3.22 -8.43
N TYR A 45 -8.45 -4.17 -8.84
CA TYR A 45 -8.69 -5.42 -8.12
C TYR A 45 -9.23 -6.49 -9.07
N ASN A 46 -8.75 -7.71 -8.92
CA ASN A 46 -9.26 -8.89 -9.62
C ASN A 46 -9.23 -10.10 -8.66
N PRO A 47 -10.38 -10.76 -8.37
CA PRO A 47 -10.42 -11.95 -7.51
C PRO A 47 -9.50 -13.09 -7.99
N ALA A 48 -9.25 -13.18 -9.30
CA ALA A 48 -8.38 -14.21 -9.87
C ALA A 48 -6.91 -14.09 -9.41
N TRP A 49 -6.52 -12.97 -8.80
CA TRP A 49 -5.19 -12.83 -8.21
C TRP A 49 -4.97 -13.64 -6.94
N GLY A 50 -6.04 -14.16 -6.30
CA GLY A 50 -5.91 -15.02 -5.12
C GLY A 50 -5.25 -14.34 -3.92
N THR A 51 -5.28 -13.01 -3.84
CA THR A 51 -4.63 -12.25 -2.75
C THR A 51 -5.31 -12.43 -1.40
N VAL A 52 -6.61 -12.77 -1.41
CA VAL A 52 -7.46 -13.00 -0.24
C VAL A 52 -8.66 -13.87 -0.64
N ASP A 53 -9.17 -14.66 0.30
CA ASP A 53 -10.17 -15.71 0.04
C ASP A 53 -11.62 -15.32 0.39
N PHE A 54 -11.86 -14.05 0.73
CA PHE A 54 -13.18 -13.52 1.07
C PHE A 54 -13.64 -12.47 0.05
N PRO A 55 -14.95 -12.32 -0.18
CA PRO A 55 -15.47 -11.44 -1.22
C PRO A 55 -15.19 -9.96 -0.95
N LEU A 56 -15.31 -9.18 -2.02
CA LEU A 56 -15.41 -7.73 -1.93
C LEU A 56 -16.87 -7.36 -1.61
N VAL A 57 -17.10 -6.69 -0.48
CA VAL A 57 -18.46 -6.29 -0.05
C VAL A 57 -18.82 -4.88 -0.51
N TYR A 58 -17.96 -3.89 -0.24
CA TYR A 58 -18.16 -2.50 -0.64
C TYR A 58 -16.82 -1.80 -0.94
N ALA A 59 -16.88 -0.62 -1.56
CA ALA A 59 -15.72 0.19 -1.90
C ALA A 59 -16.01 1.68 -1.68
N TYR A 60 -15.02 2.44 -1.22
CA TYR A 60 -15.16 3.88 -1.05
C TYR A 60 -13.89 4.62 -1.47
N GLN A 61 -14.07 5.92 -1.74
CA GLN A 61 -13.01 6.86 -2.03
C GLN A 61 -12.88 7.88 -0.86
N THR A 62 -11.67 8.29 -0.56
CA THR A 62 -11.13 9.17 0.48
C THR A 62 -10.00 9.96 -0.17
N MET A 63 -9.57 11.04 0.44
CA MET A 63 -8.56 11.91 -0.13
C MET A 63 -7.80 12.51 1.03
N ILE A 64 -6.47 12.45 0.97
CA ILE A 64 -5.62 13.07 1.97
C ILE A 64 -5.02 14.32 1.32
N ARG A 65 -5.24 15.48 1.95
CA ARG A 65 -4.68 16.74 1.47
C ARG A 65 -3.14 16.70 1.47
N PRO A 66 -2.46 17.44 0.58
CA PRO A 66 -0.99 17.51 0.52
C PRO A 66 -0.35 17.68 1.91
N GLY A 67 0.68 16.87 2.18
CA GLY A 67 1.42 16.85 3.44
C GLY A 67 0.66 16.37 4.68
N LYS A 68 -0.65 16.08 4.60
CA LYS A 68 -1.43 15.61 5.75
C LYS A 68 -1.20 14.13 6.03
N VAL A 69 -1.37 13.79 7.30
CA VAL A 69 -1.27 12.43 7.84
C VAL A 69 -2.66 12.01 8.31
N LYS A 70 -3.01 10.75 8.06
CA LYS A 70 -4.18 10.07 8.63
C LYS A 70 -3.68 8.83 9.36
N GLY A 71 -4.10 8.65 10.61
CA GLY A 71 -3.66 7.55 11.47
C GLY A 71 -3.54 7.96 12.94
N TRP A 72 -3.23 7.03 13.83
CA TRP A 72 -3.10 5.57 13.58
C TRP A 72 -4.47 4.89 13.56
N LEU A 73 -4.66 3.89 12.70
CA LEU A 73 -5.86 3.06 12.64
C LEU A 73 -5.51 1.59 12.85
N GLU A 74 -6.40 0.86 13.53
CA GLU A 74 -6.36 -0.59 13.68
C GLU A 74 -7.75 -1.15 13.42
N HIS A 75 -7.87 -2.02 12.42
CA HIS A 75 -9.07 -2.80 12.22
C HIS A 75 -8.99 -4.12 13.00
N ARG A 76 -9.93 -4.37 13.90
CA ARG A 76 -9.94 -5.60 14.70
C ARG A 76 -10.33 -6.85 13.92
N ILE A 77 -11.24 -6.69 12.95
CA ILE A 77 -11.85 -7.78 12.18
C ILE A 77 -11.55 -7.63 10.69
N GLN A 78 -11.54 -6.39 10.21
CA GLN A 78 -11.47 -6.06 8.80
C GLN A 78 -10.03 -6.20 8.26
N THR A 79 -9.89 -6.88 7.12
CA THR A 79 -8.66 -6.87 6.32
C THR A 79 -8.74 -5.75 5.31
N ASP A 80 -7.77 -4.85 5.34
CA ASP A 80 -7.70 -3.80 4.36
C ASP A 80 -7.07 -4.25 3.04
N ARG A 81 -7.63 -3.75 1.95
CA ARG A 81 -7.06 -3.71 0.62
C ARG A 81 -6.87 -2.21 0.35
N LEU A 82 -5.67 -1.74 0.00
CA LEU A 82 -5.22 -0.34 -0.16
C LEU A 82 -4.62 -0.12 -1.58
N PHE A 83 -5.32 0.43 -2.58
CA PHE A 83 -4.86 0.64 -3.96
C PHE A 83 -4.54 2.10 -4.27
N LEU A 84 -3.30 2.48 -4.50
CA LEU A 84 -3.04 3.88 -4.87
C LEU A 84 -3.60 4.22 -6.27
N SER A 85 -4.66 5.04 -6.33
CA SER A 85 -5.24 5.43 -7.62
C SER A 85 -4.32 6.35 -8.44
N MET A 86 -3.73 7.35 -7.79
CA MET A 86 -2.90 8.40 -8.37
C MET A 86 -2.03 9.02 -7.23
N GLY A 87 -1.18 10.02 -7.47
CA GLY A 87 -0.48 10.76 -6.41
C GLY A 87 0.76 10.07 -5.85
N ALA A 88 1.11 10.38 -4.59
CA ALA A 88 2.18 9.69 -3.86
C ALA A 88 1.91 9.66 -2.36
N ILE A 89 1.98 8.48 -1.77
CA ILE A 89 1.71 8.23 -0.36
C ILE A 89 2.77 7.34 0.26
N MET A 90 2.93 7.48 1.56
CA MET A 90 3.72 6.58 2.40
C MET A 90 2.79 5.97 3.43
N PHE A 91 2.63 4.65 3.38
CA PHE A 91 2.04 3.89 4.47
C PHE A 91 3.12 3.53 5.47
N VAL A 92 2.80 3.66 6.75
CA VAL A 92 3.59 3.10 7.85
C VAL A 92 2.71 2.06 8.53
N LEU A 93 3.21 0.84 8.63
CA LEU A 93 2.54 -0.31 9.24
C LEU A 93 3.34 -0.74 10.46
N TYR A 94 2.65 -1.14 11.52
CA TYR A 94 3.24 -1.66 12.75
C TYR A 94 2.50 -2.90 13.23
N ASP A 95 3.25 -3.97 13.48
CA ASP A 95 2.71 -5.23 13.96
C ASP A 95 2.74 -5.30 15.49
N ASN A 96 1.59 -5.10 16.13
CA ASN A 96 1.45 -5.19 17.58
C ASN A 96 0.84 -6.52 18.04
N ARG A 97 0.82 -7.56 17.19
CA ARG A 97 0.25 -8.88 17.52
C ARG A 97 1.30 -9.73 18.26
N PRO A 98 1.13 -10.03 19.57
CA PRO A 98 2.18 -10.71 20.35
C PRO A 98 2.60 -12.07 19.81
N ASP A 99 1.66 -12.80 19.20
CA ASP A 99 1.90 -14.13 18.64
C ASP A 99 2.42 -14.10 17.18
N SER A 100 2.61 -12.92 16.61
CA SER A 100 3.07 -12.78 15.22
C SER A 100 4.57 -13.04 15.10
N PRO A 101 5.02 -13.76 14.05
CA PRO A 101 6.45 -13.93 13.77
C PRO A 101 7.13 -12.62 13.34
N THR A 102 6.36 -11.54 13.17
CA THR A 102 6.83 -10.18 12.89
C THR A 102 6.43 -9.19 13.99
N TYR A 103 6.16 -9.65 15.22
CA TYR A 103 5.84 -8.76 16.35
C TYR A 103 6.86 -7.61 16.49
N GLN A 104 6.34 -6.40 16.68
CA GLN A 104 7.04 -5.11 16.74
C GLN A 104 7.75 -4.67 15.46
N MET A 105 7.54 -5.36 14.33
CA MET A 105 8.07 -4.93 13.04
C MET A 105 7.35 -3.70 12.52
N ILE A 106 8.12 -2.81 11.88
CA ILE A 106 7.61 -1.67 11.12
C ILE A 106 7.86 -1.90 9.63
N ASN A 107 6.87 -1.61 8.80
CA ASN A 107 7.06 -1.48 7.36
C ASN A 107 6.70 -0.07 6.90
N GLU A 108 7.54 0.49 6.06
CA GLU A 108 7.25 1.69 5.30
C GLU A 108 7.03 1.29 3.85
N VAL A 109 5.84 1.54 3.32
CA VAL A 109 5.45 1.21 1.95
C VAL A 109 5.17 2.50 1.20
N PHE A 110 6.05 2.83 0.27
CA PHE A 110 5.90 4.00 -0.60
C PHE A 110 5.21 3.61 -1.90
N MET A 111 4.13 4.30 -2.22
CA MET A 111 3.41 4.16 -3.48
C MET A 111 3.27 5.51 -4.16
N SER A 112 3.33 5.48 -5.48
CA SER A 112 3.19 6.61 -6.39
C SER A 112 2.51 6.16 -7.69
N GLU A 113 2.19 7.09 -8.58
CA GLU A 113 1.64 6.76 -9.90
C GLU A 113 2.54 5.80 -10.70
N GLU A 114 3.85 5.87 -10.48
CA GLU A 114 4.89 5.11 -11.18
C GLU A 114 5.02 3.67 -10.67
N ASN A 115 4.58 3.38 -9.45
CA ASN A 115 4.67 2.05 -8.82
C ASN A 115 3.37 1.67 -8.09
N ARG A 116 2.23 2.15 -8.60
CA ARG A 116 0.93 1.95 -7.99
C ARG A 116 0.58 0.46 -7.87
N GLY A 117 -0.19 0.13 -6.85
CA GLY A 117 -0.53 -1.25 -6.56
C GLY A 117 -1.51 -1.37 -5.42
N LEU A 118 -1.88 -2.62 -5.12
CA LEU A 118 -2.76 -3.04 -4.06
C LEU A 118 -1.95 -3.51 -2.85
N LEU A 119 -2.09 -2.85 -1.71
CA LEU A 119 -1.53 -3.22 -0.42
C LEU A 119 -2.62 -3.91 0.42
N ILE A 120 -2.41 -5.15 0.83
CA ILE A 120 -3.30 -5.87 1.74
C ILE A 120 -2.74 -5.75 3.16
N ILE A 121 -3.57 -5.35 4.11
CA ILE A 121 -3.22 -5.23 5.53
C ILE A 121 -4.15 -6.13 6.33
N PRO A 122 -3.66 -7.18 6.99
CA PRO A 122 -4.50 -8.07 7.78
C PRO A 122 -5.00 -7.37 9.05
N PRO A 123 -6.03 -7.91 9.72
CA PRO A 123 -6.56 -7.34 10.95
C PRO A 123 -5.46 -7.22 12.02
N ARG A 124 -5.61 -6.23 12.88
CA ARG A 124 -4.73 -5.93 14.02
C ARG A 124 -3.31 -5.47 13.66
N VAL A 125 -3.03 -5.22 12.38
CA VAL A 125 -1.86 -4.44 11.95
C VAL A 125 -2.23 -2.96 11.97
N ILE A 126 -1.53 -2.20 12.80
CA ILE A 126 -1.76 -0.77 12.99
C ILE A 126 -1.15 -0.04 11.80
N HIS A 127 -1.85 0.92 11.22
CA HIS A 127 -1.33 1.66 10.09
C HIS A 127 -1.68 3.14 10.08
N GLY A 128 -0.81 3.91 9.44
CA GLY A 128 -0.97 5.33 9.17
C GLY A 128 -0.51 5.64 7.76
N VAL A 129 -1.00 6.73 7.21
CA VAL A 129 -0.72 7.16 5.84
C VAL A 129 -0.41 8.64 5.79
N GLN A 130 0.63 9.01 5.06
CA GLN A 130 0.97 10.40 4.78
C GLN A 130 0.90 10.64 3.27
N ASN A 131 0.21 11.70 2.86
CA ASN A 131 0.35 12.21 1.50
C ASN A 131 1.73 12.88 1.36
N LYS A 132 2.57 12.36 0.45
CA LYS A 132 3.94 12.82 0.21
C LYS A 132 4.03 13.90 -0.88
N ARG A 133 2.96 14.17 -1.62
CA ARG A 133 2.94 15.25 -2.61
C ARG A 133 2.65 16.60 -1.97
N ALA A 134 3.21 17.64 -2.60
CA ALA A 134 2.98 19.04 -2.25
C ALA A 134 1.79 19.66 -3.01
N ASP A 135 1.36 19.05 -4.12
CA ASP A 135 0.47 19.66 -5.13
C ASP A 135 -0.80 18.84 -5.45
N ARG A 136 -0.80 17.51 -5.20
CA ARG A 136 -1.90 16.61 -5.60
C ARG A 136 -2.42 15.70 -4.48
N HIS A 137 -3.66 15.24 -4.66
CA HIS A 137 -4.56 14.75 -3.61
C HIS A 137 -5.04 13.29 -3.83
N ILE A 138 -4.33 12.20 -3.48
CA ILE A 138 -4.81 10.84 -3.84
C ILE A 138 -4.59 9.72 -2.77
N GLN A 139 -5.32 8.59 -2.90
CA GLN A 139 -5.78 7.59 -1.92
C GLN A 139 -5.77 6.09 -2.46
N TRP A 140 -5.89 5.05 -1.55
CA TRP A 140 -7.08 4.12 -1.32
C TRP A 140 -7.03 3.36 0.01
N GLU A 141 -8.21 3.22 0.64
CA GLU A 141 -8.52 2.29 1.72
C GLU A 141 -9.81 1.52 1.40
N ARG A 142 -9.75 0.20 1.41
CA ARG A 142 -10.85 -0.71 1.69
C ARG A 142 -10.43 -1.55 2.86
N GLY A 143 -11.39 -2.06 3.61
CA GLY A 143 -11.29 -3.41 4.08
C GLY A 143 -12.66 -4.06 4.10
N ALA A 144 -12.66 -5.40 4.12
CA ALA A 144 -13.90 -6.15 4.29
C ALA A 144 -14.42 -5.96 5.71
N ALA A 145 -15.57 -5.32 5.86
CA ALA A 145 -16.45 -5.61 6.98
C ALA A 145 -17.64 -6.41 6.41
N ILE A 146 -17.68 -7.71 6.71
CA ILE A 146 -18.93 -8.26 7.22
C ILE A 146 -18.92 -7.82 8.67
N CYS A 147 -19.71 -6.80 9.00
CA CYS A 147 -20.11 -6.55 10.37
C CYS A 147 -21.24 -7.53 10.65
N ASP A 148 -20.91 -8.76 11.04
CA ASP A 148 -21.76 -9.65 11.83
C ASP A 148 -20.87 -10.31 12.88
#